data_AF-A0A450WHQ1-F1
#
_entry.id   AF-A0A450WHQ1-F1
#
_cell.length_a   1.000
_cell.length_b   1.000
_cell.length_c   1.000
_cell.angle_alpha   90.00
_cell.angle_beta   90.00
_cell.angle_gamma   90.00
#
_symmetry.space_group_name_H-M   'P 1'
#
loop_
_entity.id
_entity.type
_entity.pdbx_description
1 polymer ?
#
loop_
_entity_poly.entity_id
_entity_poly.type
_entity_poly.pdbx_seq_one_letter_code
_entity_poly.pdbx_strand_id
1 'polypeptide(L)'
;MPTRLDRLSARRIDPDDARLLNEVYTRMLVQTDSVKYVVGAMQPIDPGYTKNTYAAAERVWNQLDSHLTIACDREYQGSVTNDTHIKAKSDIDVLLLVQHFFGLEPPQIPANPYMGDPVQDLLNLRKEVIDTLPGAFPLASVDSSGSKSISIEGGSLRRKVDVVPSNWYNTNEYVGTNQKIYRGVQILDAKHGTRLKNTPFLHNTWIDQKDNATIGGLRKAARLLKSLKYDTESIDLSSYDLVSIAFNIPDWQLSVPHGMELSLLHSCYAFCEELSRDAAKRNSLWVPDRHRRIFEEGHATKHGLDALVAALWYLENDVLRENQRSFRKLEEARVEY
;
A
#
# COMPACT_ATOMS: atom_id res chain seq x y z
N MET A 1 -9.27 21.82 16.27
CA MET A 1 -8.95 20.95 15.12
C MET A 1 -7.74 20.13 15.48
N PRO A 2 -7.75 18.80 15.32
CA PRO A 2 -6.58 17.95 15.59
C PRO A 2 -5.42 18.30 14.64
N THR A 3 -4.19 18.31 15.15
CA THR A 3 -2.98 18.56 14.38
C THR A 3 -2.67 17.39 13.43
N ARG A 4 -1.71 17.56 12.50
CA ARG A 4 -1.22 16.46 11.66
C ARG A 4 -0.64 15.33 12.51
N LEU A 5 0.09 15.66 13.58
CA LEU A 5 0.68 14.69 14.49
C LEU A 5 -0.39 13.91 15.28
N ASP A 6 -1.47 14.57 15.70
CA ASP A 6 -2.60 13.90 16.36
C ASP A 6 -3.27 12.89 15.42
N ARG A 7 -3.52 13.29 14.17
CA ARG A 7 -4.10 12.40 13.14
C ARG A 7 -3.19 11.23 12.79
N LEU A 8 -1.88 11.44 12.77
CA LEU A 8 -0.89 10.39 12.57
C LEU A 8 -0.91 9.40 13.73
N SER A 9 -0.90 9.89 14.96
CA SER A 9 -0.91 9.05 16.16
C SER A 9 -2.19 8.22 16.23
N ALA A 10 -3.35 8.85 16.01
CA ALA A 10 -4.65 8.19 16.07
C ALA A 10 -4.84 7.05 15.07
N ARG A 11 -4.20 7.10 13.90
CA ARG A 11 -4.30 6.01 12.90
C ARG A 11 -3.26 4.91 13.09
N ARG A 12 -2.17 5.17 13.83
CA ARG A 12 -1.03 4.26 13.98
C ARG A 12 -0.96 3.57 15.34
N ILE A 13 -1.71 4.05 16.32
CA ILE A 13 -1.78 3.48 17.66
C ILE A 13 -3.23 3.06 17.92
N ASP A 14 -3.42 1.81 18.36
CA ASP A 14 -4.71 1.36 18.87
C ASP A 14 -4.82 1.82 20.33
N PRO A 15 -5.79 2.67 20.70
CA PRO A 15 -5.94 3.12 22.08
C PRO A 15 -6.20 1.96 23.06
N ASP A 16 -6.74 0.85 22.56
CA ASP A 16 -6.99 -0.37 23.34
C ASP A 16 -5.71 -1.22 23.56
N ASP A 17 -4.61 -0.89 22.87
CA ASP A 17 -3.32 -1.59 22.94
C ASP A 17 -2.20 -0.62 23.36
N ALA A 18 -2.38 -0.01 24.53
CA ALA A 18 -1.54 1.04 25.12
C ALA A 18 -0.08 0.64 25.41
N ARG A 19 0.35 -0.58 25.04
CA ARG A 19 1.69 -1.11 25.36
C ARG A 19 2.78 -0.73 24.38
N LEU A 20 2.44 -0.14 23.23
CA LEU A 20 3.38 0.10 22.14
C LEU A 20 3.44 1.58 21.74
N LEU A 21 3.88 2.43 22.67
CA LEU A 21 4.51 3.68 22.29
C LEU A 21 5.78 3.32 21.52
N ASN A 22 5.77 3.51 20.20
CA ASN A 22 6.93 3.27 19.35
C ASN A 22 8.15 3.96 19.98
N GLU A 23 9.23 3.20 20.19
CA GLU A 23 10.48 3.67 20.81
C GLU A 23 11.00 4.96 20.17
N VAL A 24 10.71 5.17 18.88
CA VAL A 24 10.98 6.38 18.13
C VAL A 24 10.31 7.61 18.76
N TYR A 25 9.03 7.55 19.14
CA TYR A 25 8.34 8.68 19.78
C TYR A 25 8.88 8.98 21.17
N THR A 26 9.26 7.94 21.93
CA THR A 26 9.90 8.10 23.25
C THR A 26 11.29 8.74 23.12
N ARG A 27 12.06 8.39 22.09
CA ARG A 27 13.36 9.01 21.78
C ARG A 27 13.23 10.42 21.21
N MET A 28 12.05 10.80 20.70
CA MET A 28 11.78 12.09 20.05
C MET A 28 11.02 13.09 20.92
N LEU A 29 10.86 12.85 22.23
CA LEU A 29 10.08 13.72 23.12
C LEU A 29 10.45 15.20 23.02
N VAL A 30 11.74 15.51 22.82
CA VAL A 30 12.30 16.88 22.74
C VAL A 30 12.15 17.52 21.34
N GLN A 31 11.73 16.76 20.33
CA GLN A 31 11.60 17.26 18.96
C GLN A 31 10.30 18.02 18.72
N THR A 32 10.29 18.82 17.66
CA THR A 32 9.11 19.61 17.25
C THR A 32 8.06 18.72 16.58
N ASP A 33 6.81 19.17 16.54
CA ASP A 33 5.69 18.35 16.06
C ASP A 33 5.81 17.99 14.58
N SER A 34 6.35 18.90 13.75
CA SER A 34 6.57 18.63 12.34
C SER A 34 7.65 17.58 12.12
N VAL A 35 8.73 17.60 12.91
CA VAL A 35 9.78 16.56 12.88
C VAL A 35 9.21 15.21 13.34
N LYS A 36 8.46 15.18 14.44
CA LYS A 36 7.77 13.98 14.94
C LYS A 36 6.81 13.41 13.90
N TYR A 37 6.07 14.26 13.19
CA TYR A 37 5.18 13.84 12.12
C TYR A 37 5.94 13.19 10.98
N VAL A 38 6.98 13.83 10.46
CA VAL A 38 7.75 13.33 9.31
C VAL A 38 8.37 11.98 9.66
N VAL A 39 9.08 11.89 10.78
CA VAL A 39 9.76 10.65 11.15
C VAL A 39 8.76 9.54 11.49
N GLY A 40 7.68 9.87 12.21
CA GLY A 40 6.62 8.94 12.54
C GLY A 40 5.87 8.41 11.31
N ALA A 41 5.66 9.27 10.30
CA ALA A 41 5.04 8.89 9.03
C ALA A 41 5.91 7.91 8.23
N MET A 42 7.24 8.02 8.32
CA MET A 42 8.19 7.12 7.67
C MET A 42 8.31 5.75 8.33
N GLN A 43 7.96 5.63 9.62
CA GLN A 43 8.12 4.36 10.34
C GLN A 43 7.20 3.26 9.77
N PRO A 44 7.62 1.99 9.86
CA PRO A 44 6.70 0.87 9.65
C PRO A 44 5.62 0.86 10.73
N ILE A 45 4.48 0.27 10.42
CA ILE A 45 3.46 -0.03 11.43
C ILE A 45 4.00 -1.13 12.35
N ASP A 46 3.63 -1.07 13.62
CA ASP A 46 4.10 -2.05 14.59
C ASP A 46 3.83 -3.49 14.09
N PRO A 47 4.83 -4.39 14.13
CA PRO A 47 4.69 -5.75 13.63
C PRO A 47 3.56 -6.54 14.31
N GLY A 48 3.21 -6.24 15.56
CA GLY A 48 2.08 -6.84 16.27
C GLY A 48 0.73 -6.52 15.61
N TYR A 49 0.53 -5.27 15.16
CA TYR A 49 -0.66 -4.90 14.40
C TYR A 49 -0.70 -5.60 13.03
N THR A 50 0.43 -5.64 12.34
CA THR A 50 0.54 -6.33 11.03
C THR A 50 0.26 -7.83 11.18
N LYS A 51 0.79 -8.48 12.21
CA LYS A 51 0.51 -9.89 12.54
C LYS A 51 -0.99 -10.13 12.78
N ASN A 52 -1.66 -9.23 13.51
CA ASN A 52 -3.10 -9.33 13.74
C ASN A 52 -3.91 -9.19 12.44
N THR A 53 -3.44 -8.39 11.47
CA THR A 53 -4.04 -8.30 10.14
C THR A 53 -3.94 -9.61 9.36
N TYR A 54 -2.77 -10.25 9.33
CA TYR A 54 -2.65 -11.58 8.72
C TYR A 54 -3.50 -12.65 9.43
N ALA A 55 -3.57 -12.63 10.76
CA ALA A 55 -4.39 -13.56 11.54
C ALA A 55 -5.90 -13.39 11.23
N ALA A 56 -6.37 -12.16 11.02
CA ALA A 56 -7.75 -11.93 10.60
C ALA A 56 -8.02 -12.50 9.19
N ALA A 57 -7.09 -12.28 8.25
CA ALA A 57 -7.20 -12.82 6.91
C ALA A 57 -7.17 -14.37 6.88
N GLU A 58 -6.32 -14.98 7.69
CA GLU A 58 -6.25 -16.43 7.86
C GLU A 58 -7.56 -17.02 8.41
N ARG A 59 -8.19 -16.35 9.38
CA ARG A 59 -9.50 -16.77 9.90
C ARG A 59 -10.58 -16.75 8.82
N VAL A 60 -10.63 -15.69 8.01
CA VAL A 60 -11.58 -15.58 6.89
C VAL A 60 -11.32 -16.68 5.87
N TRP A 61 -10.05 -16.88 5.50
CA TRP A 61 -9.67 -17.97 4.61
C TRP A 61 -10.11 -19.34 5.11
N ASN A 62 -9.81 -19.70 6.36
CA ASN A 62 -10.12 -21.04 6.88
C ASN A 62 -11.62 -21.35 6.83
N GLN A 63 -12.47 -20.34 7.02
CA GLN A 63 -13.91 -20.48 6.88
C GLN A 63 -14.31 -20.69 5.41
N LEU A 64 -13.73 -19.95 4.49
CA LEU A 64 -14.00 -20.14 3.05
C LEU A 64 -13.51 -21.50 2.57
N ASP A 65 -12.26 -21.86 2.85
CA ASP A 65 -11.64 -23.13 2.45
C ASP A 65 -12.44 -24.37 2.92
N SER A 66 -13.09 -24.28 4.09
CA SER A 66 -13.88 -25.38 4.64
C SER A 66 -15.30 -25.50 4.07
N HIS A 67 -15.83 -24.47 3.41
CA HIS A 67 -17.24 -24.40 3.02
C HIS A 67 -17.47 -24.15 1.53
N LEU A 68 -16.47 -23.63 0.81
CA LEU A 68 -16.54 -23.46 -0.64
C LEU A 68 -16.50 -24.83 -1.32
N THR A 69 -17.30 -24.98 -2.38
CA THR A 69 -17.28 -26.18 -3.21
C THR A 69 -16.17 -26.13 -4.27
N ILE A 70 -15.73 -24.91 -4.61
CA ILE A 70 -14.68 -24.63 -5.58
C ILE A 70 -13.33 -24.60 -4.87
N ALA A 71 -12.42 -25.50 -5.26
CA ALA A 71 -11.06 -25.53 -4.74
C ALA A 71 -10.30 -24.25 -5.13
N CYS A 72 -9.66 -23.63 -4.13
CA CYS A 72 -8.93 -22.38 -4.31
C CYS A 72 -7.55 -22.44 -3.66
N ASP A 73 -6.62 -21.67 -4.21
CA ASP A 73 -5.41 -21.22 -3.51
C ASP A 73 -5.67 -19.89 -2.81
N ARG A 74 -4.78 -19.55 -1.88
CA ARG A 74 -4.76 -18.25 -1.21
C ARG A 74 -3.44 -17.53 -1.43
N GLU A 75 -3.53 -16.27 -1.81
CA GLU A 75 -2.42 -15.32 -1.70
C GLU A 75 -2.87 -14.02 -1.03
N TYR A 76 -1.92 -13.17 -0.67
CA TYR A 76 -2.18 -11.84 -0.14
C TYR A 76 -1.62 -10.79 -1.08
N GLN A 77 -2.27 -9.62 -1.14
CA GLN A 77 -1.74 -8.45 -1.85
C GLN A 77 -2.00 -7.16 -1.08
N GLY A 78 -1.56 -6.04 -1.68
CA GLY A 78 -1.85 -4.71 -1.17
C GLY A 78 -0.81 -4.21 -0.17
N SER A 79 -1.12 -3.08 0.46
CA SER A 79 -0.11 -2.29 1.18
C SER A 79 0.50 -2.95 2.41
N VAL A 80 -0.18 -3.94 2.98
CA VAL A 80 0.32 -4.72 4.12
C VAL A 80 1.45 -5.66 3.66
N THR A 81 1.30 -6.28 2.48
CA THR A 81 2.28 -7.24 1.95
C THR A 81 3.61 -6.61 1.52
N ASN A 82 3.62 -5.31 1.24
CA ASN A 82 4.83 -4.57 0.88
C ASN A 82 5.31 -3.61 1.98
N ASP A 83 4.74 -3.71 3.19
CA ASP A 83 5.05 -2.86 4.35
C ASP A 83 4.95 -1.35 4.03
N THR A 84 3.98 -0.95 3.21
CA THR A 84 3.74 0.48 2.90
C THR A 84 2.46 0.99 3.55
N HIS A 85 1.74 0.18 4.32
CA HIS A 85 0.55 0.59 5.04
C HIS A 85 0.87 1.64 6.11
N ILE A 86 -0.11 2.52 6.37
CA ILE A 86 0.05 3.69 7.26
C ILE A 86 -0.95 3.69 8.42
N LYS A 87 -1.71 2.60 8.60
CA LYS A 87 -2.70 2.44 9.66
C LYS A 87 -2.44 1.15 10.44
N ALA A 88 -2.63 1.18 11.75
CA ALA A 88 -2.58 0.00 12.60
C ALA A 88 -3.72 -0.99 12.28
N LYS A 89 -4.89 -0.44 11.95
CA LYS A 89 -6.07 -1.17 11.48
C LYS A 89 -6.18 -1.08 9.95
N SER A 90 -5.14 -1.54 9.26
CA SER A 90 -5.14 -1.62 7.80
C SER A 90 -5.88 -2.85 7.29
N ASP A 91 -6.65 -2.64 6.22
CA ASP A 91 -7.29 -3.67 5.41
C ASP A 91 -6.24 -4.58 4.77
N ILE A 92 -6.64 -5.81 4.48
CA ILE A 92 -5.81 -6.81 3.77
C ILE A 92 -6.62 -7.48 2.67
N ASP A 93 -6.01 -7.58 1.51
CA ASP A 93 -6.59 -8.23 0.34
C ASP A 93 -6.19 -9.71 0.33
N VAL A 94 -7.18 -10.60 0.34
CA VAL A 94 -7.05 -12.04 0.19
C VAL A 94 -7.41 -12.41 -1.23
N LEU A 95 -6.41 -12.75 -2.04
CA LEU A 95 -6.62 -13.30 -3.37
C LEU A 95 -7.14 -14.73 -3.23
N LEU A 96 -8.38 -14.95 -3.64
CA LEU A 96 -9.05 -16.25 -3.67
C LEU A 96 -8.93 -16.81 -5.08
N LEU A 97 -7.96 -17.71 -5.29
CA LEU A 97 -7.47 -18.11 -6.61
C LEU A 97 -8.05 -19.46 -7.00
N VAL A 98 -9.01 -19.49 -7.91
CA VAL A 98 -9.61 -20.77 -8.39
C VAL A 98 -8.53 -21.67 -9.00
N GLN A 99 -8.55 -22.96 -8.62
CA GLN A 99 -7.57 -23.95 -9.10
C GLN A 99 -7.96 -24.62 -10.44
N HIS A 100 -9.23 -24.51 -10.85
CA HIS A 100 -9.76 -25.23 -12.03
C HIS A 100 -9.14 -24.78 -13.35
N PHE A 101 -8.70 -23.53 -13.44
CA PHE A 101 -8.09 -22.97 -14.64
C PHE A 101 -7.10 -21.85 -14.30
N PHE A 102 -6.30 -21.49 -15.30
CA PHE A 102 -5.44 -20.31 -15.26
C PHE A 102 -5.47 -19.61 -16.62
N GLY A 103 -5.18 -18.31 -16.64
CA GLY A 103 -4.97 -17.55 -17.86
C GLY A 103 -3.55 -17.72 -18.38
N LEU A 104 -3.39 -17.56 -19.69
CA LEU A 104 -2.10 -17.58 -20.37
C LEU A 104 -1.86 -16.25 -21.05
N GLU A 105 -0.62 -15.78 -21.00
CA GLU A 105 -0.18 -14.63 -21.76
C GLU A 105 0.10 -14.99 -23.22
N PRO A 106 -0.47 -14.28 -24.21
CA PRO A 106 -0.05 -14.44 -25.59
C PRO A 106 1.47 -14.23 -25.74
N PRO A 107 2.14 -15.00 -26.59
CA PRO A 107 1.60 -15.91 -27.60
C PRO A 107 1.43 -17.36 -27.11
N GLN A 108 1.43 -17.63 -25.80
CA GLN A 108 1.26 -19.00 -25.28
C GLN A 108 -0.06 -19.62 -25.77
N ILE A 109 -0.01 -20.92 -26.07
CA ILE A 109 -1.16 -21.71 -26.52
C ILE A 109 -1.35 -22.87 -25.54
N PRO A 110 -2.54 -23.05 -24.95
CA PRO A 110 -2.78 -24.14 -24.01
C PRO A 110 -2.80 -25.49 -24.75
N ALA A 111 -2.08 -26.48 -24.22
CA ALA A 111 -2.12 -27.85 -24.74
C ALA A 111 -3.52 -28.48 -24.59
N ASN A 112 -4.18 -28.20 -23.45
CA ASN A 112 -5.55 -28.59 -23.16
C ASN A 112 -6.35 -27.33 -22.81
N PRO A 113 -7.04 -26.72 -23.78
CA PRO A 113 -7.86 -25.54 -23.52
C PRO A 113 -8.93 -25.80 -22.46
N TYR A 114 -9.13 -24.85 -21.56
CA TYR A 114 -10.24 -24.91 -20.62
C TYR A 114 -11.57 -24.77 -21.37
N MET A 115 -12.50 -25.70 -21.12
CA MET A 115 -13.78 -25.79 -21.84
C MET A 115 -14.94 -25.06 -21.15
N GLY A 116 -14.73 -24.58 -19.92
CA GLY A 116 -15.72 -23.81 -19.17
C GLY A 116 -15.68 -22.32 -19.50
N ASP A 117 -16.40 -21.53 -18.71
CA ASP A 117 -16.39 -20.07 -18.79
C ASP A 117 -15.69 -19.48 -17.56
N PRO A 118 -14.42 -19.02 -17.71
CA PRO A 118 -13.66 -18.41 -16.62
C PRO A 118 -14.35 -17.26 -15.89
N VAL A 119 -15.16 -16.46 -16.58
CA VAL A 119 -15.85 -15.32 -15.94
C VAL A 119 -17.02 -15.84 -15.12
N GLN A 120 -17.81 -16.75 -15.69
CA GLN A 120 -18.94 -17.36 -14.99
C GLN A 120 -18.49 -18.16 -13.76
N ASP A 121 -17.37 -18.88 -13.85
CA ASP A 121 -16.81 -19.62 -12.72
C ASP A 121 -16.38 -18.69 -11.57
N LEU A 122 -15.77 -17.54 -11.88
CA LEU A 122 -15.43 -16.54 -10.87
C LEU A 122 -16.67 -15.85 -10.29
N LEU A 123 -17.73 -15.64 -11.08
CA LEU A 123 -19.01 -15.14 -10.59
C LEU A 123 -19.68 -16.14 -9.64
N ASN A 124 -19.61 -17.44 -9.96
CA ASN A 124 -20.09 -18.51 -9.10
C ASN A 124 -19.29 -18.55 -7.78
N LEU A 125 -17.96 -18.48 -7.86
CA LEU A 125 -17.10 -18.38 -6.69
C LEU A 125 -17.44 -17.15 -5.83
N ARG A 126 -17.61 -15.98 -6.46
CA ARG A 126 -18.03 -14.76 -5.77
C ARG A 126 -19.35 -14.96 -5.03
N LYS A 127 -20.32 -15.63 -5.66
CA LYS A 127 -21.61 -15.94 -5.05
C LYS A 127 -21.47 -16.87 -3.85
N GLU A 128 -20.70 -17.95 -3.95
CA GLU A 128 -20.46 -18.87 -2.83
C GLU A 128 -19.79 -18.15 -1.64
N VAL A 129 -18.86 -17.23 -1.89
CA VAL A 129 -18.28 -16.39 -0.82
C VAL A 129 -19.34 -15.53 -0.14
N ILE A 130 -20.21 -14.87 -0.92
CA ILE A 130 -21.29 -14.01 -0.39
C ILE A 130 -22.28 -14.83 0.46
N ASP A 131 -22.58 -16.05 0.04
CA ASP A 131 -23.50 -16.94 0.76
C ASP A 131 -22.85 -17.54 2.02
N THR A 132 -21.53 -17.79 2.00
CA THR A 132 -20.78 -18.43 3.09
C THR A 132 -20.44 -17.46 4.23
N LEU A 133 -19.93 -16.27 3.92
CA LEU A 133 -19.37 -15.35 4.92
C LEU A 133 -20.36 -14.97 6.04
N PRO A 134 -21.65 -14.66 5.78
CA PRO A 134 -22.61 -14.33 6.83
C PRO A 134 -22.85 -15.48 7.81
N GLY A 135 -22.84 -16.74 7.34
CA GLY A 135 -22.97 -17.91 8.20
C GLY A 135 -21.74 -18.16 9.06
N ALA A 136 -20.55 -17.98 8.48
CA ALA A 136 -19.27 -18.14 9.18
C ALA A 136 -18.96 -17.01 10.19
N PHE A 137 -19.45 -15.80 9.93
CA PHE A 137 -19.24 -14.63 10.78
C PHE A 137 -20.56 -13.86 11.03
N PRO A 138 -21.49 -14.39 11.84
CA PRO A 138 -22.84 -13.82 11.99
C PRO A 138 -22.90 -12.40 12.57
N LEU A 139 -21.86 -11.97 13.28
CA LEU A 139 -21.75 -10.63 13.87
C LEU A 139 -20.90 -9.66 13.03
N ALA A 140 -20.35 -10.10 11.90
CA ALA A 140 -19.60 -9.27 10.99
C ALA A 140 -20.52 -8.68 9.91
N SER A 141 -20.16 -7.49 9.43
CA SER A 141 -20.77 -6.88 8.25
C SER A 141 -20.07 -7.41 7.01
N VAL A 142 -20.84 -7.82 6.00
CA VAL A 142 -20.35 -8.24 4.69
C VAL A 142 -20.86 -7.25 3.65
N ASP A 143 -19.94 -6.59 2.94
CA ASP A 143 -20.24 -5.67 1.84
C ASP A 143 -19.79 -6.28 0.51
N SER A 144 -20.76 -6.56 -0.35
CA SER A 144 -20.57 -7.12 -1.69
C SER A 144 -20.87 -6.12 -2.83
N SER A 145 -21.05 -4.84 -2.51
CA SER A 145 -21.40 -3.77 -3.47
C SER A 145 -20.24 -3.38 -4.41
N GLY A 146 -19.00 -3.62 -3.97
CA GLY A 146 -17.79 -3.45 -4.77
C GLY A 146 -17.71 -4.47 -5.90
N SER A 147 -17.15 -4.10 -7.06
CA SER A 147 -17.13 -5.01 -8.22
C SER A 147 -15.99 -6.04 -8.18
N LYS A 148 -14.91 -5.75 -7.46
CA LYS A 148 -13.65 -6.52 -7.51
C LYS A 148 -13.41 -7.38 -6.27
N SER A 149 -14.04 -7.04 -5.15
CA SER A 149 -13.86 -7.72 -3.87
C SER A 149 -15.19 -7.85 -3.12
N ILE A 150 -15.18 -8.68 -2.08
CA ILE A 150 -16.20 -8.70 -1.01
C ILE A 150 -15.48 -8.31 0.28
N SER A 151 -15.93 -7.25 0.93
CA SER A 151 -15.35 -6.78 2.18
C SER A 151 -16.07 -7.42 3.36
N ILE A 152 -15.31 -7.83 4.38
CA ILE A 152 -15.87 -8.28 5.66
C ILE A 152 -15.16 -7.60 6.83
N GLU A 153 -15.93 -7.07 7.77
CA GLU A 153 -15.40 -6.40 8.97
C GLU A 153 -16.37 -6.46 10.16
N GLY A 154 -15.87 -6.17 11.36
CA GLY A 154 -16.69 -6.15 12.58
C GLY A 154 -16.87 -7.51 13.25
N GLY A 155 -17.77 -7.56 14.24
CA GLY A 155 -17.94 -8.73 15.10
C GLY A 155 -16.64 -9.12 15.80
N SER A 156 -16.20 -10.35 15.60
CA SER A 156 -14.93 -10.86 16.17
C SER A 156 -13.70 -10.57 15.29
N LEU A 157 -13.86 -9.96 14.13
CA LEU A 157 -12.74 -9.58 13.25
C LEU A 157 -12.15 -8.25 13.72
N ARG A 158 -10.85 -8.26 14.01
CA ARG A 158 -10.13 -7.06 14.45
C ARG A 158 -9.75 -6.14 13.29
N ARG A 159 -9.92 -6.59 12.05
CA ARG A 159 -9.47 -5.94 10.82
C ARG A 159 -10.46 -6.22 9.71
N LYS A 160 -10.60 -5.26 8.80
CA LYS A 160 -11.32 -5.47 7.55
C LYS A 160 -10.50 -6.36 6.62
N VAL A 161 -11.18 -7.31 5.99
CA VAL A 161 -10.58 -8.26 5.03
C VAL A 161 -11.35 -8.13 3.73
N ASP A 162 -10.62 -7.94 2.63
CA ASP A 162 -11.18 -7.87 1.30
C ASP A 162 -10.89 -9.19 0.57
N VAL A 163 -11.92 -9.98 0.31
CA VAL A 163 -11.80 -11.23 -0.45
C VAL A 163 -11.91 -10.91 -1.94
N VAL A 164 -10.93 -11.33 -2.73
CA VAL A 164 -10.76 -10.96 -4.13
C VAL A 164 -10.83 -12.21 -5.01
N PRO A 165 -12.02 -12.57 -5.57
CA PRO A 165 -12.17 -13.69 -6.50
C PRO A 165 -11.27 -13.50 -7.73
N SER A 166 -10.39 -14.48 -7.96
CA SER A 166 -9.30 -14.37 -8.93
C SER A 166 -8.95 -15.73 -9.54
N ASN A 167 -8.19 -15.71 -10.64
CA ASN A 167 -7.48 -16.89 -11.15
C ASN A 167 -6.00 -16.58 -11.36
N TRP A 168 -5.16 -17.62 -11.40
CA TRP A 168 -3.76 -17.48 -11.78
C TRP A 168 -3.61 -17.04 -13.25
N TYR A 169 -2.59 -16.24 -13.56
CA TYR A 169 -2.23 -15.85 -14.93
C TYR A 169 -0.75 -16.11 -15.18
N ASN A 170 -0.45 -17.01 -16.11
CA ASN A 170 0.92 -17.38 -16.44
C ASN A 170 1.47 -16.41 -17.49
N THR A 171 2.36 -15.51 -17.05
CA THR A 171 3.13 -14.64 -17.94
C THR A 171 4.15 -15.43 -18.74
N ASN A 172 4.65 -14.83 -19.82
CA ASN A 172 5.71 -15.44 -20.62
C ASN A 172 6.98 -15.63 -19.77
N GLU A 173 7.32 -14.66 -18.92
CA GLU A 173 8.45 -14.71 -17.99
C GLU A 173 8.29 -15.82 -16.96
N TYR A 174 7.08 -16.05 -16.45
CA TYR A 174 6.82 -17.17 -15.53
C TYR A 174 7.08 -18.51 -16.21
N VAL A 175 6.62 -18.70 -17.44
CA VAL A 175 6.86 -19.96 -18.19
C VAL A 175 8.35 -20.15 -18.50
N GLY A 176 9.05 -19.09 -18.86
CA GLY A 176 10.49 -19.17 -19.17
C GLY A 176 11.39 -19.40 -17.95
N THR A 177 10.97 -18.98 -16.76
CA THR A 177 11.81 -19.02 -15.54
C THR A 177 11.34 -20.01 -14.48
N ASN A 178 10.07 -20.42 -14.53
CA ASN A 178 9.36 -21.15 -13.49
C ASN A 178 9.40 -20.47 -12.10
N GLN A 179 9.65 -19.15 -12.04
CA GLN A 179 9.69 -18.41 -10.78
C GLN A 179 8.34 -17.75 -10.48
N LYS A 180 7.70 -18.15 -9.36
CA LYS A 180 6.38 -17.65 -8.93
C LYS A 180 6.26 -16.12 -8.95
N ILE A 181 7.35 -15.39 -8.72
CA ILE A 181 7.37 -13.92 -8.72
C ILE A 181 6.85 -13.31 -10.04
N TYR A 182 7.06 -14.00 -11.17
CA TYR A 182 6.60 -13.53 -12.48
C TYR A 182 5.17 -13.97 -12.79
N ARG A 183 4.60 -14.90 -12.01
CA ARG A 183 3.22 -15.34 -12.21
C ARG A 183 2.29 -14.19 -11.83
N GLY A 184 1.31 -13.88 -12.67
CA GLY A 184 0.30 -12.88 -12.40
C GLY A 184 -0.98 -13.48 -11.84
N VAL A 185 -1.96 -12.61 -11.63
CA VAL A 185 -3.35 -12.97 -11.33
C VAL A 185 -4.30 -12.22 -12.25
N GLN A 186 -5.51 -12.74 -12.37
CA GLN A 186 -6.62 -12.11 -13.06
C GLN A 186 -7.78 -11.95 -12.08
N ILE A 187 -8.09 -10.71 -11.73
CA ILE A 187 -9.10 -10.34 -10.74
C ILE A 187 -10.45 -10.17 -11.45
N LEU A 188 -11.50 -10.77 -10.92
CA LEU A 188 -12.86 -10.57 -11.43
C LEU A 188 -13.30 -9.10 -11.28
N ASP A 189 -13.83 -8.51 -12.35
CA ASP A 189 -14.68 -7.32 -12.27
C ASP A 189 -16.13 -7.72 -12.52
N ALA A 190 -16.87 -7.94 -11.44
CA ALA A 190 -18.22 -8.50 -11.49
C ALA A 190 -19.25 -7.58 -12.14
N LYS A 191 -19.00 -6.26 -12.16
CA LYS A 191 -19.91 -5.29 -12.81
C LYS A 191 -19.74 -5.28 -14.32
N HIS A 192 -18.51 -5.47 -14.79
CA HIS A 192 -18.20 -5.44 -16.23
C HIS A 192 -18.13 -6.84 -16.85
N GLY A 193 -18.15 -7.92 -16.06
CA GLY A 193 -18.01 -9.28 -16.56
C GLY A 193 -16.63 -9.54 -17.19
N THR A 194 -15.59 -8.91 -16.65
CA THR A 194 -14.21 -9.02 -17.18
C THR A 194 -13.23 -9.49 -16.12
N ARG A 195 -11.99 -9.78 -16.55
CA ARG A 195 -10.88 -10.17 -15.68
C ARG A 195 -9.71 -9.22 -15.87
N LEU A 196 -9.31 -8.55 -14.80
CA LEU A 196 -8.26 -7.54 -14.80
C LEU A 196 -6.93 -8.19 -14.43
N LYS A 197 -5.93 -8.05 -15.30
CA LYS A 197 -4.58 -8.58 -15.06
C LYS A 197 -3.89 -7.76 -13.96
N ASN A 198 -3.17 -8.44 -13.08
CA ASN A 198 -2.32 -7.82 -12.07
C ASN A 198 -1.08 -8.70 -11.82
N THR A 199 0.01 -8.08 -11.42
CA THR A 199 1.30 -8.74 -11.11
C THR A 199 1.79 -8.38 -9.71
N PRO A 200 1.02 -8.70 -8.65
CA PRO A 200 1.29 -8.22 -7.29
C PRO A 200 2.62 -8.74 -6.73
N PHE A 201 3.00 -9.99 -7.07
CA PHE A 201 4.25 -10.59 -6.57
C PHE A 201 5.49 -9.96 -7.22
N LEU A 202 5.41 -9.65 -8.51
CA LEU A 202 6.47 -8.94 -9.23
C LEU A 202 6.62 -7.52 -8.67
N HIS A 203 5.50 -6.81 -8.48
CA HIS A 203 5.49 -5.49 -7.88
C HIS A 203 6.16 -5.51 -6.49
N ASN A 204 5.77 -6.42 -5.60
CA ASN A 204 6.37 -6.54 -4.27
C ASN A 204 7.86 -6.86 -4.35
N THR A 205 8.26 -7.76 -5.25
CA THR A 205 9.68 -8.11 -5.44
C THR A 205 10.52 -6.88 -5.83
N TRP A 206 10.01 -6.03 -6.73
CA TRP A 206 10.71 -4.80 -7.11
C TRP A 206 10.80 -3.79 -5.96
N ILE A 207 9.72 -3.63 -5.19
CA ILE A 207 9.73 -2.80 -3.98
C ILE A 207 10.79 -3.32 -3.00
N ASP A 208 10.83 -4.63 -2.74
CA ASP A 208 11.78 -5.24 -1.81
C ASP A 208 13.23 -5.03 -2.26
N GLN A 209 13.52 -5.26 -3.55
CA GLN A 209 14.86 -5.08 -4.11
C GLN A 209 15.33 -3.64 -3.98
N LYS A 210 14.50 -2.67 -4.39
CA LYS A 210 14.86 -1.25 -4.32
C LYS A 210 14.94 -0.75 -2.88
N ASP A 211 14.05 -1.20 -1.99
CA ASP A 211 14.11 -0.82 -0.58
C ASP A 211 15.37 -1.35 0.10
N ASN A 212 15.78 -2.59 -0.21
CA ASN A 212 17.05 -3.15 0.26
C ASN A 212 18.25 -2.36 -0.28
N ALA A 213 18.24 -2.00 -1.57
CA ALA A 213 19.30 -1.20 -2.19
C ALA A 213 19.40 0.21 -1.60
N THR A 214 18.31 0.74 -1.03
CA THR A 214 18.22 2.08 -0.45
C THR A 214 18.16 2.07 1.08
N ILE A 215 18.49 0.95 1.73
CA ILE A 215 18.56 0.80 3.19
C ILE A 215 17.25 1.25 3.87
N GLY A 216 16.11 0.84 3.31
CA GLY A 216 14.78 1.20 3.81
C GLY A 216 14.23 2.54 3.33
N GLY A 217 14.97 3.27 2.49
CA GLY A 217 14.62 4.61 2.02
C GLY A 217 13.32 4.65 1.22
N LEU A 218 13.09 3.65 0.35
CA LEU A 218 11.89 3.57 -0.48
C LEU A 218 10.60 3.46 0.36
N ARG A 219 10.52 2.50 1.28
CA ARG A 219 9.32 2.29 2.10
C ARG A 219 9.08 3.47 3.04
N LYS A 220 10.15 4.09 3.57
CA LYS A 220 10.07 5.35 4.34
C LYS A 220 9.43 6.47 3.51
N ALA A 221 9.92 6.70 2.28
CA ALA A 221 9.37 7.69 1.36
C ALA A 221 7.91 7.39 1.00
N ALA A 222 7.59 6.13 0.65
CA ALA A 222 6.24 5.71 0.31
C ALA A 222 5.24 5.97 1.46
N ARG A 223 5.61 5.62 2.71
CA ARG A 223 4.74 5.85 3.87
C ARG A 223 4.59 7.33 4.22
N LEU A 224 5.63 8.16 4.00
CA LEU A 224 5.54 9.61 4.12
C LEU A 224 4.53 10.19 3.11
N LEU A 225 4.69 9.90 1.81
CA LEU A 225 3.81 10.39 0.75
C LEU A 225 2.35 9.98 1.00
N LYS A 226 2.13 8.71 1.37
CA LYS A 226 0.80 8.18 1.70
C LYS A 226 0.20 8.87 2.93
N SER A 227 1.01 9.12 3.97
CA SER A 227 0.56 9.83 5.17
C SER A 227 0.14 11.26 4.84
N LEU A 228 0.90 11.95 4.01
CA LEU A 228 0.60 13.32 3.62
C LEU A 228 -0.68 13.40 2.76
N LYS A 229 -0.87 12.46 1.83
CA LYS A 229 -2.11 12.28 1.08
C LYS A 229 -3.30 12.03 2.01
N TYR A 230 -3.12 11.18 3.02
CA TYR A 230 -4.20 10.87 3.98
C TYR A 230 -4.65 12.11 4.75
N ASP A 231 -3.70 12.99 5.08
CA ASP A 231 -3.95 14.19 5.87
C ASP A 231 -4.32 15.43 5.01
N THR A 232 -4.39 15.29 3.68
CA THR A 232 -4.62 16.38 2.71
C THR A 232 -5.59 15.93 1.60
N GLU A 233 -6.86 16.31 1.71
CA GLU A 233 -7.93 15.85 0.82
C GLU A 233 -7.72 16.19 -0.67
N SER A 234 -7.08 17.32 -0.98
CA SER A 234 -6.85 17.76 -2.36
C SER A 234 -5.85 16.89 -3.14
N ILE A 235 -5.13 15.99 -2.46
CA ILE A 235 -4.20 15.07 -3.12
C ILE A 235 -4.99 13.89 -3.68
N ASP A 236 -5.44 14.05 -4.92
CA ASP A 236 -6.11 13.01 -5.69
C ASP A 236 -5.10 12.09 -6.41
N LEU A 237 -4.39 11.28 -5.61
CA LEU A 237 -3.46 10.25 -6.06
C LEU A 237 -3.73 8.95 -5.30
N SER A 238 -3.73 7.81 -6.01
CA SER A 238 -3.93 6.52 -5.36
C SER A 238 -2.70 6.10 -4.56
N SER A 239 -2.88 5.14 -3.63
CA SER A 239 -1.73 4.55 -2.92
C SER A 239 -0.72 3.92 -3.86
N TYR A 240 -1.20 3.32 -4.96
CA TYR A 240 -0.34 2.68 -5.96
C TYR A 240 0.48 3.73 -6.73
N ASP A 241 -0.11 4.89 -7.06
CA ASP A 241 0.60 5.99 -7.71
C ASP A 241 1.67 6.58 -6.79
N LEU A 242 1.37 6.80 -5.51
CA LEU A 242 2.33 7.35 -4.55
C LEU A 242 3.53 6.42 -4.32
N VAL A 243 3.28 5.10 -4.19
CA VAL A 243 4.34 4.09 -4.09
C VAL A 243 5.16 4.06 -5.38
N SER A 244 4.52 4.17 -6.54
CA SER A 244 5.20 4.20 -7.84
C SER A 244 6.04 5.48 -8.02
N ILE A 245 5.57 6.63 -7.55
CA ILE A 245 6.35 7.88 -7.54
C ILE A 245 7.59 7.70 -6.66
N ALA A 246 7.42 7.19 -5.44
CA ALA A 246 8.55 6.91 -4.53
C ALA A 246 9.55 5.91 -5.16
N PHE A 247 9.05 4.88 -5.85
CA PHE A 247 9.88 3.89 -6.56
C PHE A 247 10.75 4.50 -7.67
N ASN A 248 10.31 5.60 -8.28
CA ASN A 248 11.06 6.28 -9.34
C ASN A 248 12.04 7.34 -8.79
N ILE A 249 12.05 7.62 -7.48
CA ILE A 249 13.08 8.47 -6.87
C ILE A 249 14.45 7.77 -7.06
N PRO A 250 15.49 8.49 -7.52
CA PRO A 250 16.83 7.91 -7.68
C PRO A 250 17.37 7.30 -6.38
N ASP A 251 18.08 6.16 -6.48
CA ASP A 251 18.56 5.42 -5.31
C ASP A 251 19.44 6.26 -4.39
N TRP A 252 20.26 7.15 -4.95
CA TRP A 252 21.12 8.06 -4.19
C TRP A 252 20.34 9.11 -3.38
N GLN A 253 19.10 9.44 -3.76
CA GLN A 253 18.23 10.34 -2.99
C GLN A 253 17.48 9.60 -1.87
N LEU A 254 17.33 8.28 -1.98
CA LEU A 254 16.68 7.44 -0.97
C LEU A 254 17.67 6.82 0.03
N SER A 255 18.93 6.68 -0.38
CA SER A 255 20.00 6.09 0.43
C SER A 255 20.56 7.12 1.40
N VAL A 256 19.89 7.29 2.54
CA VAL A 256 20.28 8.26 3.57
C VAL A 256 21.02 7.58 4.72
N PRO A 257 22.09 8.20 5.27
CA PRO A 257 22.75 7.68 6.46
C PRO A 257 21.79 7.59 7.65
N HIS A 258 22.04 6.65 8.56
CA HIS A 258 21.28 6.52 9.80
C HIS A 258 21.32 7.85 10.59
N GLY A 259 20.16 8.33 11.03
CA GLY A 259 20.00 9.61 11.72
C GLY A 259 19.77 10.81 10.79
N MET A 260 19.86 10.63 9.47
CA MET A 260 19.55 11.66 8.47
C MET A 260 18.23 11.40 7.73
N GLU A 261 17.34 10.57 8.28
CA GLU A 261 16.07 10.20 7.63
C GLU A 261 15.18 11.39 7.32
N LEU A 262 15.30 12.50 8.08
CA LEU A 262 14.56 13.73 7.81
C LEU A 262 14.85 14.29 6.40
N SER A 263 16.04 14.03 5.84
CA SER A 263 16.38 14.44 4.47
C SER A 263 15.54 13.76 3.39
N LEU A 264 14.90 12.61 3.68
CA LEU A 264 13.97 11.96 2.76
C LEU A 264 12.74 12.83 2.47
N LEU A 265 12.36 13.74 3.38
CA LEU A 265 11.32 14.74 3.10
C LEU A 265 11.74 15.62 1.93
N HIS A 266 12.97 16.12 1.96
CA HIS A 266 13.54 16.94 0.89
C HIS A 266 13.65 16.14 -0.41
N SER A 267 14.14 14.89 -0.36
CA SER A 267 14.19 14.01 -1.54
C SER A 267 12.82 13.81 -2.19
N CYS A 268 11.77 13.58 -1.38
CA CYS A 268 10.40 13.47 -1.87
C CYS A 268 9.92 14.78 -2.52
N TYR A 269 10.15 15.92 -1.86
CA TYR A 269 9.77 17.24 -2.36
C TYR A 269 10.46 17.55 -3.69
N ALA A 270 11.79 17.48 -3.73
CA ALA A 270 12.60 17.79 -4.91
C ALA A 270 12.20 16.95 -6.12
N PHE A 271 12.01 15.63 -5.93
CA PHE A 271 11.59 14.76 -7.02
C PHE A 271 10.17 15.09 -7.50
N CYS A 272 9.20 15.29 -6.59
CA CYS A 272 7.83 15.63 -7.00
C CYS A 272 7.78 17.00 -7.70
N GLU A 273 8.55 17.98 -7.24
CA GLU A 273 8.68 19.30 -7.86
C GLU A 273 9.25 19.19 -9.29
N GLU A 274 10.27 18.35 -9.48
CA GLU A 274 10.83 18.06 -10.80
C GLU A 274 9.77 17.47 -11.74
N LEU A 275 8.99 16.48 -11.29
CA LEU A 275 7.90 15.90 -12.09
C LEU A 275 6.78 16.91 -12.40
N SER A 276 6.55 17.87 -11.51
CA SER A 276 5.56 18.93 -11.76
C SER A 276 6.01 19.86 -12.89
N ARG A 277 7.31 20.19 -12.95
CA ARG A 277 7.92 21.09 -13.93
C ARG A 277 8.25 20.42 -15.26
N ASP A 278 8.70 19.17 -15.25
CA ASP A 278 9.10 18.43 -16.44
C ASP A 278 8.03 17.40 -16.86
N ALA A 279 7.23 17.79 -17.85
CA ALA A 279 6.19 16.93 -18.41
C ALA A 279 6.76 15.69 -19.12
N ALA A 280 7.93 15.81 -19.77
CA ALA A 280 8.53 14.68 -20.47
C ALA A 280 9.00 13.63 -19.47
N LYS A 281 9.69 14.05 -18.40
CA LYS A 281 10.09 13.16 -17.31
C LYS A 281 8.87 12.53 -16.63
N ARG A 282 7.88 13.32 -16.22
CA ARG A 282 6.65 12.82 -15.58
C ARG A 282 5.95 11.74 -16.40
N ASN A 283 5.73 12.00 -17.68
CA ASN A 283 5.02 11.07 -18.56
C ASN A 283 5.88 9.85 -18.95
N SER A 284 7.18 9.87 -18.64
CA SER A 284 8.10 8.74 -18.85
C SER A 284 8.16 7.75 -17.68
N LEU A 285 7.51 8.01 -16.54
CA LEU A 285 7.61 7.13 -15.38
C LEU A 285 6.69 5.91 -15.50
N TRP A 286 7.22 4.75 -15.14
CA TRP A 286 6.51 3.48 -15.08
C TRP A 286 6.20 3.10 -13.64
N VAL A 287 5.12 2.36 -13.45
CA VAL A 287 4.87 1.65 -12.18
C VAL A 287 5.90 0.53 -11.99
N PRO A 288 6.12 0.00 -10.77
CA PRO A 288 7.24 -0.92 -10.49
C PRO A 288 7.30 -2.16 -11.38
N ASP A 289 6.15 -2.77 -11.68
CA ASP A 289 6.03 -3.95 -12.54
C ASP A 289 5.88 -3.60 -14.04
N ARG A 290 5.96 -2.31 -14.39
CA ARG A 290 6.02 -1.78 -15.77
C ARG A 290 4.82 -2.10 -16.67
N HIS A 291 3.68 -2.52 -16.13
CA HIS A 291 2.50 -2.77 -16.94
C HIS A 291 1.84 -1.49 -17.48
N ARG A 292 2.12 -0.33 -16.86
CA ARG A 292 1.55 0.97 -17.25
C ARG A 292 2.40 2.18 -16.88
N ARG A 293 2.12 3.34 -17.47
CA ARG A 293 2.71 4.61 -17.01
C ARG A 293 2.01 5.07 -15.73
N ILE A 294 2.73 5.78 -14.86
CA ILE A 294 2.13 6.37 -13.66
C ILE A 294 1.09 7.43 -14.05
N PHE A 295 1.50 8.31 -14.98
CA PHE A 295 0.72 9.43 -15.48
C PHE A 295 0.19 9.11 -16.88
N GLU A 296 -0.95 8.45 -16.93
CA GLU A 296 -1.73 8.20 -18.14
C GLU A 296 -3.23 8.37 -17.83
N GLU A 297 -4.07 8.30 -18.86
CA GLU A 297 -5.51 8.50 -18.72
C GLU A 297 -6.14 7.53 -17.69
N GLY A 298 -6.98 8.06 -16.81
CA GLY A 298 -7.63 7.28 -15.74
C GLY A 298 -6.76 7.00 -14.50
N HIS A 299 -5.51 7.50 -14.47
CA HIS A 299 -4.56 7.29 -13.37
C HIS A 299 -4.06 8.61 -12.77
N ALA A 300 -2.81 8.67 -12.30
CA ALA A 300 -2.27 9.84 -11.62
C ALA A 300 -2.38 11.10 -12.48
N THR A 301 -2.85 12.20 -11.90
CA THR A 301 -3.02 13.47 -12.60
C THR A 301 -1.92 14.47 -12.23
N LYS A 302 -1.64 15.42 -13.14
CA LYS A 302 -0.77 16.55 -12.81
C LYS A 302 -1.35 17.36 -11.64
N HIS A 303 -2.67 17.53 -11.58
CA HIS A 303 -3.32 18.26 -10.49
C HIS A 303 -3.07 17.60 -9.12
N GLY A 304 -3.24 16.28 -9.02
CA GLY A 304 -2.93 15.53 -7.80
C GLY A 304 -1.44 15.60 -7.42
N LEU A 305 -0.54 15.58 -8.41
CA LEU A 305 0.90 15.78 -8.19
C LEU A 305 1.20 17.20 -7.67
N ASP A 306 0.63 18.24 -8.27
CA ASP A 306 0.85 19.63 -7.85
C ASP A 306 0.34 19.86 -6.41
N ALA A 307 -0.79 19.25 -6.04
CA ALA A 307 -1.29 19.26 -4.66
C ALA A 307 -0.33 18.56 -3.69
N LEU A 308 0.27 17.43 -4.10
CA LEU A 308 1.28 16.74 -3.31
C LEU A 308 2.55 17.59 -3.14
N VAL A 309 3.02 18.24 -4.21
CA VAL A 309 4.17 19.16 -4.18
C VAL A 309 3.93 20.30 -3.20
N ALA A 310 2.75 20.93 -3.26
CA ALA A 310 2.39 21.99 -2.33
C ALA A 310 2.38 21.49 -0.87
N ALA A 311 1.79 20.32 -0.61
CA ALA A 311 1.74 19.76 0.73
C ALA A 311 3.14 19.43 1.28
N LEU A 312 4.04 18.90 0.44
CA LEU A 312 5.44 18.62 0.79
C LEU A 312 6.20 19.91 1.11
N TRP A 313 6.02 20.94 0.28
CA TRP A 313 6.61 22.26 0.50
C TRP A 313 6.18 22.88 1.83
N TYR A 314 4.88 22.84 2.15
CA TYR A 314 4.39 23.33 3.44
C TYR A 314 5.01 22.56 4.60
N LEU A 315 5.07 21.23 4.51
CA LEU A 315 5.67 20.40 5.57
C LEU A 315 7.16 20.69 5.76
N GLU A 316 7.92 20.87 4.68
CA GLU A 316 9.35 21.23 4.74
C GLU A 316 9.54 22.62 5.39
N ASN A 317 8.70 23.59 5.04
CA ASN A 317 8.73 24.92 5.64
C ASN A 317 8.35 24.89 7.13
N ASP A 318 7.38 24.07 7.53
CA ASP A 318 7.00 23.91 8.92
C ASP A 318 8.18 23.36 9.75
N VAL A 319 8.87 22.32 9.24
CA VAL A 319 10.09 21.77 9.86
C VAL A 319 11.19 22.83 10.00
N LEU A 320 11.48 23.59 8.94
CA LEU A 320 12.51 24.62 8.95
C LEU A 320 12.20 25.73 9.97
N ARG A 321 10.96 26.23 9.99
CA ARG A 321 10.52 27.28 10.90
C ARG A 321 10.57 26.83 12.36
N GLU A 322 10.11 25.61 12.65
CA GLU A 322 10.14 25.05 14.00
C GLU A 322 11.57 24.83 14.49
N ASN A 323 12.47 24.31 13.65
CA ASN A 323 13.88 24.15 13.99
C ASN A 323 14.56 25.49 14.28
N GLN A 324 14.34 26.52 13.45
CA GLN A 324 14.88 27.86 13.68
C GLN A 324 14.42 28.46 15.02
N ARG A 325 13.15 28.27 15.39
CA ARG A 325 12.61 28.71 16.69
C ARG A 325 13.29 27.98 17.85
N SER A 326 13.54 26.68 17.72
CA SER A 326 14.23 25.89 18.73
C SER A 326 15.69 26.34 18.92
N PHE A 327 16.41 26.62 17.83
CA PHE A 327 17.78 27.16 17.91
C PHE A 327 17.84 28.53 18.57
N ARG A 328 16.93 29.46 18.23
CA ARG A 328 16.86 30.78 18.88
C ARG A 328 16.62 30.68 20.38
N LYS A 329 15.69 29.81 20.81
CA LYS A 329 15.44 29.58 22.24
C LYS A 329 16.67 29.05 22.99
N LEU A 330 17.44 28.17 22.36
CA LEU A 330 18.69 27.64 22.94
C LEU A 330 19.77 28.71 23.01
N GLU A 331 19.86 29.58 22.01
CA GLU A 331 20.78 30.71 21.98
C GLU A 331 20.43 31.74 23.07
N GLU A 332 19.16 32.12 23.20
CA GLU A 332 18.66 33.02 24.25
C GLU A 332 18.81 32.43 25.66
N ALA A 333 18.80 31.10 25.81
CA ALA A 333 18.98 30.41 27.09
C ALA A 333 20.45 30.25 27.50
N ARG A 334 21.42 30.51 26.61
CA ARG A 334 22.84 30.53 26.97
C ARG A 334 23.13 31.82 27.73
N VAL A 335 23.23 31.71 29.06
CA VAL A 335 23.77 32.77 29.90
C VAL A 335 25.26 32.92 29.55
N GLU A 336 25.67 34.10 29.08
CA GLU A 336 27.08 34.46 28.95
C GLU A 336 27.71 34.47 30.35
N TYR A 337 28.77 33.68 30.55
CA TYR A 337 29.61 33.71 31.75
C TYR A 337 30.80 34.63 31.55
#